data_AF-A0A2T2T9Q7-F1
#
_entry.id   AF-A0A2T2T9Q7-F1
#
_cell.length_a   1.000
_cell.length_b   1.000
_cell.length_c   1.000
_cell.angle_alpha   90.00
_cell.angle_beta   90.00
_cell.angle_gamma   90.00
#
_symmetry.space_group_name_H-M   'P 1'
#
loop_
_entity.id
_entity.type
_entity.pdbx_description
1 polymer ?
#
loop_
_entity_poly.entity_id
_entity_poly.type
_entity_poly.pdbx_seq_one_letter_code
_entity_poly.pdbx_strand_id
1 'polypeptide(L)'
;MSAAGFRNLENRLEASVSQHLEQALPLPAPPAPDTASLRQFFAGFSAPDSPAADRRSGERAVLEAKRKKALRDYGLSLSGGYLENIEQGVLDDAQIFYKRRARLELEWDLLDGGYLDQRYEARELDNEIQQRAHEQRRERRDARYDRLQNRIIHLFNEQKIPLLERRLPILKDLLDVVTELHQ
;
A
#
# COMPACT_ATOMS: atom_id res chain seq x y z
N MET A 1 -22.07 -61.33 -15.06
CA MET A 1 -21.27 -61.54 -13.83
C MET A 1 -21.90 -62.64 -12.97
N SER A 2 -21.11 -63.49 -12.31
CA SER A 2 -21.64 -64.52 -11.39
C SER A 2 -21.88 -63.92 -10.00
N ALA A 3 -22.81 -64.50 -9.22
CA ALA A 3 -23.07 -64.09 -7.83
C ALA A 3 -21.82 -64.16 -6.94
N ALA A 4 -20.84 -65.01 -7.29
CA ALA A 4 -19.55 -65.09 -6.61
C ALA A 4 -18.63 -63.90 -6.95
N GLY A 5 -18.67 -63.40 -8.20
CA GLY A 5 -17.92 -62.21 -8.61
C GLY A 5 -18.42 -60.93 -7.94
N PHE A 6 -19.75 -60.80 -7.78
CA PHE A 6 -20.36 -59.65 -7.10
C PHE A 6 -20.00 -59.60 -5.61
N ARG A 7 -20.09 -60.73 -4.90
CA ARG A 7 -19.70 -60.81 -3.47
C ARG A 7 -18.21 -60.54 -3.27
N ASN A 8 -17.36 -60.90 -4.22
CA ASN A 8 -15.93 -60.65 -4.14
C ASN A 8 -15.62 -59.15 -4.30
N LEU A 9 -16.36 -58.44 -5.16
CA LEU A 9 -16.26 -56.99 -5.31
C LEU A 9 -16.78 -56.24 -4.07
N GLU A 10 -17.90 -56.68 -3.52
CA GLU A 10 -18.50 -56.12 -2.30
C GLU A 10 -17.55 -56.28 -1.10
N ASN A 11 -16.98 -57.47 -0.89
CA ASN A 11 -15.99 -57.72 0.15
C ASN A 11 -14.71 -56.87 -0.04
N ARG A 12 -14.27 -56.64 -1.28
CA ARG A 12 -13.11 -55.77 -1.59
C ARG A 12 -13.41 -54.30 -1.32
N LEU A 13 -14.62 -53.84 -1.64
CA LEU A 13 -15.10 -52.49 -1.29
C LEU A 13 -15.18 -52.29 0.21
N GLU A 14 -15.83 -53.21 0.93
CA GLU A 14 -15.96 -53.13 2.37
C GLU A 14 -14.59 -53.17 3.06
N ALA A 15 -13.67 -54.01 2.59
CA ALA A 15 -12.31 -54.05 3.10
C ALA A 15 -11.53 -52.75 2.81
N SER A 16 -11.62 -52.20 1.59
CA SER A 16 -10.98 -50.93 1.23
C SER A 16 -11.54 -49.75 2.03
N VAL A 17 -12.88 -49.63 2.10
CA VAL A 17 -13.57 -48.57 2.85
C VAL A 17 -13.28 -48.68 4.35
N SER A 18 -13.28 -49.88 4.91
CA SER A 18 -12.97 -50.10 6.33
C SER A 18 -11.51 -49.80 6.63
N GLN A 19 -10.57 -50.22 5.78
CA GLN A 19 -9.15 -49.91 5.92
C GLN A 19 -8.89 -48.41 5.83
N HIS A 20 -9.56 -47.71 4.93
CA HIS A 20 -9.47 -46.25 4.79
C HIS A 20 -10.19 -45.49 5.91
N LEU A 21 -11.28 -46.02 6.47
CA LEU A 21 -11.97 -45.47 7.65
C LEU A 21 -11.16 -45.65 8.93
N GLU A 22 -10.46 -46.79 9.08
CA GLU A 22 -9.53 -47.02 10.21
C GLU A 22 -8.27 -46.15 10.09
N GLN A 23 -7.77 -45.90 8.88
CA GLN A 23 -6.67 -44.96 8.63
C GLN A 23 -7.11 -43.49 8.71
N ALA A 24 -8.40 -43.20 8.51
CA ALA A 24 -9.05 -41.93 8.85
C ALA A 24 -9.24 -41.82 10.37
N LEU A 25 -8.16 -42.03 11.13
CA LEU A 25 -8.05 -41.61 12.52
C LEU A 25 -8.63 -40.20 12.67
N PRO A 26 -9.28 -39.89 13.81
CA PRO A 26 -9.79 -38.55 14.08
C PRO A 26 -8.69 -37.55 13.74
N LEU A 27 -9.06 -36.47 13.03
CA LEU A 27 -8.14 -35.39 12.65
C LEU A 27 -7.16 -35.20 13.82
N PRO A 28 -5.83 -35.36 13.60
CA PRO A 28 -4.88 -35.22 14.68
C PRO A 28 -5.22 -33.93 15.40
N ALA A 29 -5.43 -34.01 16.71
CA ALA A 29 -5.83 -32.85 17.50
C ALA A 29 -4.92 -31.70 17.09
N PRO A 30 -5.48 -30.54 16.68
CA PRO A 30 -4.67 -29.45 16.18
C PRO A 30 -3.56 -29.22 17.21
N PRO A 31 -2.29 -29.15 16.79
CA PRO A 31 -1.21 -28.92 17.73
C PRO A 31 -1.59 -27.71 18.58
N ALA A 32 -1.41 -27.81 19.89
CA ALA A 32 -1.77 -26.74 20.82
C ALA A 32 -1.20 -25.42 20.25
N PRO A 33 -2.01 -24.34 20.19
CA PRO A 33 -1.61 -23.14 19.51
C PRO A 33 -0.31 -22.63 20.13
N ASP A 34 0.80 -22.83 19.42
CA ASP A 34 2.08 -22.32 19.86
C ASP A 34 2.03 -20.80 19.75
N THR A 35 1.92 -20.17 20.91
CA THR A 35 1.83 -18.71 21.01
C THR A 35 3.05 -18.03 20.40
N ALA A 36 4.21 -18.71 20.29
CA ALA A 36 5.39 -18.17 19.65
C ALA A 36 5.26 -18.11 18.13
N SER A 37 4.80 -19.18 17.47
CA SER A 37 4.50 -19.19 16.04
C SER A 37 3.34 -18.26 15.67
N LEU A 38 2.32 -18.12 16.52
CA LEU A 38 1.30 -17.08 16.35
C LEU A 38 1.90 -15.67 16.47
N ARG A 39 2.79 -15.42 17.43
CA ARG A 39 3.47 -14.12 17.55
C ARG A 39 4.38 -13.82 16.38
N GLN A 40 5.16 -14.80 15.90
CA GLN A 40 6.01 -14.64 14.71
C GLN A 40 5.19 -14.42 13.45
N PHE A 41 4.08 -15.17 13.30
CA PHE A 41 3.09 -14.94 12.27
C PHE A 41 2.61 -13.49 12.34
N PHE A 42 2.22 -13.01 13.52
CA PHE A 42 1.70 -11.66 13.67
C PHE A 42 2.75 -10.53 13.55
N ALA A 43 4.01 -10.81 13.91
CA ALA A 43 5.10 -9.84 13.89
C ALA A 43 5.41 -9.34 12.46
N GLY A 44 5.33 -10.22 11.47
CA GLY A 44 5.52 -9.90 10.05
C GLY A 44 4.47 -8.94 9.45
N PHE A 45 3.33 -8.73 10.13
CA PHE A 45 2.30 -7.77 9.67
C PHE A 45 2.53 -6.34 10.18
N SER A 46 3.53 -6.11 11.02
CA SER A 46 3.82 -4.80 11.62
C SER A 46 4.69 -3.93 10.72
N ALA A 47 5.42 -4.53 9.78
CA ALA A 47 6.43 -3.85 8.99
C ALA A 47 5.80 -3.03 7.84
N PRO A 48 6.07 -1.72 7.77
CA PRO A 48 5.56 -0.82 6.74
C PRO A 48 6.38 -0.87 5.43
N ASP A 49 7.12 -1.95 5.16
CA ASP A 49 8.15 -2.06 4.11
C ASP A 49 7.56 -2.17 2.68
N SER A 50 6.59 -1.33 2.34
CA SER A 50 6.15 -1.15 0.96
C SER A 50 6.84 0.08 0.37
N PRO A 51 7.44 -0.01 -0.83
CA PRO A 51 8.02 1.15 -1.53
C PRO A 51 6.99 2.27 -1.80
N ALA A 52 5.69 1.96 -1.76
CA ALA A 52 4.62 2.96 -1.80
C ALA A 52 4.58 3.84 -0.53
N ALA A 53 4.93 3.30 0.63
CA ALA A 53 4.98 4.05 1.89
C ALA A 53 6.09 5.12 1.88
N ASP A 54 7.22 4.81 1.23
CA ASP A 54 8.38 5.68 1.13
C ASP A 54 8.12 6.89 0.21
N ARG A 55 7.59 6.67 -1.01
CA ARG A 55 7.20 7.77 -1.92
C ARG A 55 6.23 8.76 -1.28
N ARG A 56 5.24 8.24 -0.56
CA ARG A 56 4.19 9.05 0.09
C ARG A 56 4.70 9.84 1.30
N SER A 57 5.81 9.42 1.90
CA SER A 57 6.50 10.21 2.92
C SER A 57 7.16 11.46 2.31
N GLY A 58 7.73 11.32 1.11
CA GLY A 58 8.28 12.43 0.33
C GLY A 58 7.20 13.44 -0.08
N GLU A 59 6.05 12.97 -0.56
CA GLU A 59 4.92 13.86 -0.90
C GLU A 59 4.43 14.68 0.30
N ARG A 60 4.30 14.07 1.47
CA ARG A 60 3.94 14.79 2.70
C ARG A 60 4.99 15.82 3.10
N ALA A 61 6.27 15.46 3.00
CA ALA A 61 7.36 16.39 3.28
C ALA A 61 7.33 17.62 2.35
N VAL A 62 6.98 17.42 1.07
CA VAL A 62 6.81 18.52 0.10
C VAL A 62 5.63 19.42 0.50
N LEU A 63 4.48 18.85 0.87
CA LEU A 63 3.32 19.65 1.32
C LEU A 63 3.61 20.42 2.61
N GLU A 64 4.29 19.79 3.58
CA GLU A 64 4.71 20.45 4.81
C GLU A 64 5.70 21.59 4.54
N ALA A 65 6.63 21.41 3.59
CA ALA A 65 7.54 22.45 3.16
C ALA A 65 6.80 23.61 2.48
N LYS A 66 5.83 23.33 1.60
CA LYS A 66 4.97 24.37 0.99
C LYS A 66 4.20 25.15 2.03
N ARG A 67 3.57 24.46 2.99
CA ARG A 67 2.83 25.09 4.09
C ARG A 67 3.73 25.99 4.93
N LYS A 68 4.94 25.52 5.24
CA LYS A 68 5.93 26.29 5.99
C LYS A 68 6.41 27.51 5.22
N LYS A 69 6.53 27.43 3.90
CA LYS A 69 6.84 28.56 3.03
C LYS A 69 5.71 29.60 3.09
N ALA A 70 4.46 29.19 2.85
CA ALA A 70 3.29 30.06 2.89
C ALA A 70 3.13 30.76 4.25
N LEU A 71 3.35 30.05 5.37
CA LEU A 71 3.28 30.65 6.71
C LEU A 71 4.36 31.70 7.00
N ARG A 72 5.47 31.66 6.27
CA ARG A 72 6.60 32.59 6.44
C ARG A 72 6.57 33.72 5.42
N ASP A 73 5.65 33.67 4.46
CA ASP A 73 5.48 34.71 3.48
C ASP A 73 4.57 35.81 4.06
N TYR A 74 5.13 37.01 4.17
CA TYR A 74 4.44 38.18 4.70
C TYR A 74 4.00 39.14 3.59
N GLY A 75 4.20 38.77 2.32
CA GLY A 75 3.92 39.64 1.17
C GLY A 75 4.87 40.83 1.06
N LEU A 76 6.04 40.77 1.72
CA LEU A 76 7.02 41.86 1.70
C LEU A 76 8.07 41.61 0.64
N SER A 77 8.21 42.53 -0.31
CA SER A 77 9.22 42.48 -1.36
C SER A 77 10.12 43.72 -1.28
N LEU A 78 11.43 43.52 -1.46
CA LEU A 78 12.41 44.60 -1.55
C LEU A 78 13.11 44.48 -2.89
N SER A 79 12.96 45.48 -3.74
CA SER A 79 13.62 45.56 -5.03
C SER A 79 14.58 46.76 -5.05
N GLY A 80 15.66 46.62 -5.79
CA GLY A 80 16.68 47.65 -5.93
C GLY A 80 17.14 47.71 -7.36
N GLY A 81 17.27 48.92 -7.90
CA GLY A 81 17.71 49.15 -9.27
C GLY A 81 18.70 50.29 -9.34
N TYR A 82 19.74 50.13 -10.15
CA TYR A 82 20.66 51.21 -10.49
C TYR A 82 20.68 51.38 -12.00
N LEU A 83 20.52 52.62 -12.45
CA LEU A 83 20.45 52.95 -13.86
C LEU A 83 21.38 54.14 -14.14
N GLU A 84 22.26 53.96 -15.13
CA GLU A 84 23.21 54.97 -15.58
C GLU A 84 22.98 55.20 -17.07
N ASN A 85 22.50 56.39 -17.43
CA ASN A 85 22.29 56.77 -18.82
C ASN A 85 23.54 57.49 -19.35
N ILE A 86 24.16 56.95 -20.40
CA ILE A 86 25.25 57.57 -21.15
C ILE A 86 24.68 57.97 -22.51
N GLU A 87 24.17 59.18 -22.64
CA GLU A 87 23.86 59.75 -23.96
C GLU A 87 25.13 60.33 -24.56
N GLN A 88 25.67 59.67 -25.59
CA GLN A 88 26.74 60.21 -26.40
C GLN A 88 26.09 61.16 -27.43
N GLY A 89 26.08 62.46 -27.11
CA GLY A 89 25.49 63.49 -27.96
C GLY A 89 26.14 63.49 -29.35
N VAL A 90 25.32 63.32 -30.40
CA VAL A 90 25.77 63.37 -31.80
C VAL A 90 25.56 64.76 -32.43
N LEU A 91 24.83 65.69 -31.81
CA LEU A 91 24.64 67.03 -32.36
C LEU A 91 24.60 68.12 -31.27
N ASP A 92 25.35 69.19 -31.56
CA ASP A 92 25.55 70.45 -30.83
C ASP A 92 24.35 70.95 -30.01
N ASP A 93 24.38 70.73 -28.68
CA ASP A 93 24.38 71.82 -27.71
C ASP A 93 24.79 71.25 -26.34
N ALA A 94 25.57 72.02 -25.59
CA ALA A 94 26.36 71.54 -24.46
C ALA A 94 25.50 71.24 -23.23
N GLN A 95 25.26 69.95 -22.95
CA GLN A 95 25.08 69.46 -21.59
C GLN A 95 25.22 67.94 -21.49
N ILE A 96 26.39 67.47 -21.06
CA ILE A 96 26.58 66.07 -20.67
C ILE A 96 25.82 65.85 -19.35
N PHE A 97 24.58 65.38 -19.42
CA PHE A 97 23.80 65.00 -18.25
C PHE A 97 24.11 63.57 -17.85
N TYR A 98 25.05 63.37 -16.92
CA TYR A 98 25.19 62.10 -16.22
C TYR A 98 23.97 61.88 -15.30
N LYS A 99 22.93 61.22 -15.80
CA LYS A 99 21.79 60.80 -14.96
C LYS A 99 22.06 59.41 -14.39
N ARG A 100 22.54 59.39 -13.15
CA ARG A 100 22.57 58.19 -12.30
C ARG A 100 21.32 58.17 -11.44
N ARG A 101 20.59 57.05 -11.46
CA ARG A 101 19.40 56.86 -10.63
C ARG A 101 19.50 55.51 -9.92
N ALA A 102 19.63 55.56 -8.60
CA ALA A 102 19.34 54.43 -7.73
C ALA A 102 17.86 54.46 -7.34
N ARG A 103 17.22 53.30 -7.29
CA ARG A 103 15.86 53.09 -6.77
C ARG A 103 15.91 51.95 -5.78
N LEU A 104 15.21 52.12 -4.67
CA LEU A 104 14.89 51.08 -3.71
C LEU A 104 13.38 51.11 -3.57
N GLU A 105 12.72 49.99 -3.83
CA GLU A 105 11.27 49.87 -3.75
C GLU A 105 10.96 48.81 -2.71
N LEU A 106 10.16 49.19 -1.70
CA LEU A 106 9.63 48.29 -0.69
C LEU A 106 8.14 48.13 -1.00
N GLU A 107 7.72 46.93 -1.32
CA GLU A 107 6.33 46.59 -1.61
C GLU A 107 5.80 45.68 -0.51
N TRP A 108 4.56 45.95 -0.09
CA TRP A 108 3.87 45.10 0.87
C TRP A 108 2.46 44.77 0.37
N ASP A 109 2.28 43.53 -0.06
CA ASP A 109 1.00 43.00 -0.47
C ASP A 109 0.27 42.34 0.70
N LEU A 110 -0.91 42.86 1.03
CA LEU A 110 -1.77 42.32 2.10
C LEU A 110 -2.86 41.39 1.58
N LEU A 111 -3.28 41.54 0.32
CA LEU A 111 -4.47 40.92 -0.25
C LEU A 111 -4.09 39.80 -1.23
N ASP A 112 -4.30 40.03 -2.53
CA ASP A 112 -4.16 39.03 -3.59
C ASP A 112 -2.67 38.70 -3.81
N GLY A 113 -2.30 37.43 -3.63
CA GLY A 113 -0.90 36.99 -3.64
C GLY A 113 -0.04 37.47 -2.46
N GLY A 114 -0.64 38.20 -1.52
CA GLY A 114 0.00 38.78 -0.35
C GLY A 114 -0.20 37.99 0.95
N TYR A 115 -0.09 38.67 2.10
CA TYR A 115 -0.13 38.02 3.41
C TYR A 115 -1.41 37.21 3.69
N LEU A 116 -2.60 37.73 3.37
CA LEU A 116 -3.85 37.04 3.69
C LEU A 116 -4.03 35.78 2.84
N ASP A 117 -3.72 35.85 1.56
CA ASP A 117 -3.79 34.69 0.66
C ASP A 117 -2.83 33.59 1.08
N GLN A 118 -1.60 33.94 1.45
CA GLN A 118 -0.63 32.97 1.96
C GLN A 118 -1.11 32.28 3.24
N ARG A 119 -1.90 32.97 4.08
CA ARG A 119 -2.55 32.35 5.25
C ARG A 119 -3.69 31.41 4.87
N TYR A 120 -4.46 31.74 3.83
CA TYR A 120 -5.48 30.83 3.31
C TYR A 120 -4.87 29.59 2.66
N GLU A 121 -3.85 29.76 1.81
CA GLU A 121 -3.10 28.67 1.19
C GLU A 121 -2.48 27.75 2.27
N ALA A 122 -1.90 28.33 3.33
CA ALA A 122 -1.37 27.54 4.44
C ALA A 122 -2.43 26.69 5.16
N ARG A 123 -3.67 27.18 5.27
CA ARG A 123 -4.81 26.42 5.84
C ARG A 123 -5.29 25.33 4.91
N GLU A 124 -5.35 25.62 3.61
CA GLU A 124 -5.72 24.63 2.59
C GLU A 124 -4.71 23.49 2.55
N LEU A 125 -3.42 23.81 2.55
CA LEU A 125 -2.33 22.82 2.64
C LEU A 125 -2.40 22.03 3.95
N ASP A 126 -2.79 22.64 5.07
CA ASP A 126 -3.00 21.91 6.34
C ASP A 126 -4.10 20.85 6.20
N ASN A 127 -5.24 21.24 5.62
CA ASN A 127 -6.36 20.34 5.38
C ASN A 127 -5.95 19.20 4.44
N GLU A 128 -5.20 19.49 3.37
CA GLU A 128 -4.70 18.47 2.44
C GLU A 128 -3.75 17.49 3.15
N ILE A 129 -2.83 17.99 3.97
CA ILE A 129 -1.92 17.14 4.77
C ILE A 129 -2.71 16.23 5.71
N GLN A 130 -3.73 16.76 6.38
CA GLN A 130 -4.58 15.97 7.27
C GLN A 130 -5.36 14.90 6.50
N GLN A 131 -5.99 15.25 5.37
CA GLN A 131 -6.72 14.31 4.53
C GLN A 131 -5.81 13.17 4.05
N ARG A 132 -4.64 13.51 3.49
CA ARG A 132 -3.65 12.50 3.08
C ARG A 132 -3.18 11.63 4.24
N ALA A 133 -3.03 12.19 5.44
CA ALA A 133 -2.69 11.39 6.62
C ALA A 133 -3.81 10.41 7.01
N HIS A 134 -5.08 10.78 6.84
CA HIS A 134 -6.21 9.88 7.04
C HIS A 134 -6.27 8.77 5.98
N GLU A 135 -6.09 9.11 4.71
CA GLU A 135 -6.02 8.16 3.61
C GLU A 135 -4.88 7.15 3.80
N GLN A 136 -3.68 7.63 4.12
CA GLN A 136 -2.53 6.77 4.41
C GLN A 136 -2.81 5.80 5.55
N ARG A 137 -3.47 6.25 6.63
CA ARG A 137 -3.85 5.37 7.74
C ARG A 137 -4.86 4.31 7.30
N ARG A 138 -5.84 4.70 6.48
CA ARG A 138 -6.86 3.81 5.94
C ARG A 138 -6.23 2.74 5.04
N GLU A 139 -5.42 3.15 4.06
CA GLU A 139 -4.76 2.22 3.14
C GLU A 139 -3.77 1.30 3.85
N ARG A 140 -3.00 1.79 4.83
CA ARG A 140 -2.10 0.94 5.63
C ARG A 140 -2.88 -0.16 6.35
N ARG A 141 -4.06 0.17 6.86
CA ARG A 141 -4.94 -0.78 7.51
C ARG A 141 -5.48 -1.79 6.50
N ASP A 142 -5.94 -1.33 5.34
CA ASP A 142 -6.50 -2.19 4.29
C ASP A 142 -5.42 -3.13 3.71
N ALA A 143 -4.22 -2.63 3.39
CA ALA A 143 -3.08 -3.44 2.95
C ALA A 143 -2.58 -4.43 4.02
N ARG A 144 -2.83 -4.15 5.30
CA ARG A 144 -2.57 -5.11 6.39
C ARG A 144 -3.60 -6.23 6.39
N TYR A 145 -4.87 -5.92 6.16
CA TYR A 145 -5.92 -6.92 6.01
C TYR A 145 -5.68 -7.83 4.81
N ASP A 146 -5.32 -7.28 3.65
CA ASP A 146 -5.06 -8.09 2.45
C ASP A 146 -3.90 -9.07 2.66
N ARG A 147 -2.80 -8.61 3.27
CA ARG A 147 -1.66 -9.46 3.62
C ARG A 147 -2.06 -10.57 4.60
N LEU A 148 -2.85 -10.23 5.61
CA LEU A 148 -3.33 -11.20 6.59
C LEU A 148 -4.23 -12.25 5.92
N GLN A 149 -5.19 -11.82 5.11
CA GLN A 149 -6.10 -12.69 4.39
C GLN A 149 -5.36 -13.65 3.46
N ASN A 150 -4.44 -13.13 2.62
CA ASN A 150 -3.66 -13.95 1.70
C ASN A 150 -2.82 -15.00 2.44
N ARG A 151 -2.24 -14.64 3.59
CA ARG A 151 -1.47 -15.58 4.40
C ARG A 151 -2.36 -16.63 5.08
N ILE A 152 -3.53 -16.26 5.58
CA ILE A 152 -4.51 -17.22 6.12
C ILE A 152 -4.93 -18.21 5.04
N ILE A 153 -5.25 -17.73 3.84
CA ILE A 153 -5.60 -18.58 2.70
C ILE A 153 -4.45 -19.53 2.36
N HIS A 154 -3.22 -19.03 2.33
CA HIS A 154 -2.05 -19.85 2.06
C HIS A 154 -1.86 -20.96 3.10
N LEU A 155 -1.92 -20.63 4.40
CA LEU A 155 -1.84 -21.64 5.47
C LEU A 155 -2.98 -22.66 5.39
N PHE A 156 -4.19 -22.20 5.12
CA PHE A 156 -5.33 -23.09 4.93
C PHE A 156 -5.10 -24.05 3.76
N ASN A 157 -4.57 -23.55 2.65
CA ASN A 157 -4.24 -24.37 1.48
C ASN A 157 -3.13 -25.37 1.78
N GLU A 158 -2.08 -24.99 2.51
CA GLU A 158 -1.02 -25.91 2.95
C GLU A 158 -1.58 -27.05 3.79
N GLN A 159 -2.50 -26.77 4.71
CA GLN A 159 -3.15 -27.80 5.53
C GLN A 159 -4.16 -28.65 4.74
N LYS A 160 -4.73 -28.09 3.66
CA LYS A 160 -5.69 -28.79 2.80
C LYS A 160 -5.00 -29.82 1.90
N ILE A 161 -3.77 -29.58 1.46
CA ILE A 161 -2.99 -30.50 0.60
C ILE A 161 -2.93 -31.93 1.17
N PRO A 162 -2.44 -32.18 2.41
CA PRO A 162 -2.33 -33.54 2.94
C PRO A 162 -3.70 -34.21 3.12
N LEU A 163 -4.77 -33.44 3.38
CA LEU A 163 -6.12 -33.98 3.45
C LEU A 163 -6.64 -34.42 2.09
N LEU A 164 -6.32 -33.68 1.03
CA LEU A 164 -6.66 -34.04 -0.35
C LEU A 164 -5.85 -35.26 -0.81
N GLU A 165 -4.55 -35.30 -0.51
CA GLU A 165 -3.67 -36.44 -0.83
C GLU A 165 -4.16 -37.74 -0.18
N ARG A 166 -4.67 -37.69 1.05
CA ARG A 166 -5.28 -38.85 1.73
C ARG A 166 -6.61 -39.29 1.10
N ARG A 167 -7.39 -38.38 0.54
CA ARG A 167 -8.71 -38.68 -0.07
C ARG A 167 -8.62 -39.18 -1.51
N LEU A 168 -7.59 -38.77 -2.24
CA LEU A 168 -7.38 -39.13 -3.64
C LEU A 168 -7.32 -40.65 -3.91
N PRO A 169 -6.59 -41.49 -3.13
CA PRO A 169 -6.57 -42.93 -3.34
C PRO A 169 -7.93 -43.58 -3.06
N ILE A 170 -8.66 -43.12 -2.03
CA ILE A 170 -10.00 -43.62 -1.69
C ILE A 170 -10.96 -43.42 -2.88
N LEU A 171 -10.92 -42.23 -3.50
CA LEU A 171 -11.77 -41.92 -4.64
C LEU A 171 -11.40 -42.75 -5.88
N LYS A 172 -10.12 -43.05 -6.07
CA LYS A 172 -9.64 -43.92 -7.16
C LYS A 172 -10.09 -45.36 -6.96
N ASP A 173 -9.93 -45.91 -5.76
CA ASP A 173 -10.39 -47.27 -5.43
C ASP A 173 -11.90 -47.41 -5.66
N LEU A 174 -12.69 -46.41 -5.25
CA LEU A 174 -14.14 -46.36 -5.51
C LEU A 174 -14.47 -46.32 -7.00
N LEU A 175 -13.75 -45.50 -7.78
CA LEU A 175 -13.95 -45.39 -9.21
C LEU A 175 -13.62 -46.71 -9.93
N ASP A 176 -12.54 -47.38 -9.54
CA ASP A 176 -12.12 -48.65 -10.14
C ASP A 176 -13.19 -49.72 -9.92
N VAL A 177 -13.75 -49.83 -8.70
CA VAL A 177 -14.81 -50.80 -8.44
C VAL A 177 -16.10 -50.47 -9.19
N VAL A 178 -16.51 -49.20 -9.25
CA VAL A 178 -17.71 -48.80 -10.02
C VAL A 178 -17.53 -49.13 -11.51
N THR A 179 -16.32 -48.93 -12.04
CA THR A 179 -15.99 -49.22 -13.44
C THR A 179 -16.01 -50.73 -13.71
N GLU A 180 -15.47 -51.56 -12.81
CA GLU A 180 -15.57 -53.03 -12.89
C GLU A 180 -17.01 -53.55 -12.76
N LEU A 181 -17.90 -52.80 -12.10
CA LEU A 181 -19.31 -53.16 -11.92
C LEU A 181 -20.20 -52.84 -13.14
N HIS A 182 -19.74 -51.93 -14.02
CA HIS A 182 -20.45 -51.51 -15.23
C HIS A 182 -19.90 -52.15 -16.52
N GLN A 183 -18.86 -52.98 -16.41
CA GLN A 183 -18.37 -53.87 -17.46
C GLN A 183 -19.01 -55.26 -17.35
#